data_AF-A0A656K245-F1
#
_entry.id   AF-A0A656K245-F1
#
_cell.length_a   1.000
_cell.length_b   1.000
_cell.length_c   1.000
_cell.angle_alpha   90.00
_cell.angle_beta   90.00
_cell.angle_gamma   90.00
#
_symmetry.space_group_name_H-M   'P 1'
#
loop_
_entity.id
_entity.type
_entity.pdbx_description
1 polymer ?
#
loop_
_entity_poly.entity_id
_entity_poly.type
_entity_poly.pdbx_seq_one_letter_code
_entity_poly.pdbx_strand_id
1 'polypeptide(L)'
;MSSDIRSSTQQSEAGSPRYRQVSIGHPPIEVREEHGILHMRALEPLAPLPDRLLDRLVHWASVRAQQTFIAARDSRGGWRKVSYADMLTDVRAIAQSLL
;
A
#
# COMPACT_ATOMS: atom_id res chain seq x y z
N MET A 1 42.11 -34.91 28.52
CA MET A 1 40.69 -34.77 28.14
C MET A 1 40.38 -33.29 28.03
N SER A 2 40.66 -32.71 26.86
CA SER A 2 40.28 -31.34 26.50
C SER A 2 39.14 -31.44 25.50
N SER A 3 38.07 -30.69 25.74
CA SER A 3 37.10 -30.34 24.71
C SER A 3 36.84 -28.86 24.85
N ASP A 4 37.84 -28.11 24.39
CA ASP A 4 37.72 -26.69 24.08
C ASP A 4 36.72 -26.55 22.92
N ILE A 5 35.60 -25.91 23.23
CA ILE A 5 34.66 -25.40 22.24
C ILE A 5 35.45 -24.39 21.40
N ARG A 6 35.77 -24.78 20.16
CA ARG A 6 36.49 -23.96 19.19
C ARG A 6 35.81 -22.60 19.05
N SER A 7 36.51 -21.55 19.48
CA SER A 7 36.19 -20.19 19.07
C SER A 7 36.59 -19.98 17.62
N SER A 8 35.62 -19.42 16.90
CA SER A 8 35.75 -18.40 15.86
C SER A 8 36.10 -18.75 14.42
N THR A 9 35.24 -18.16 13.57
CA THR A 9 35.51 -17.59 12.24
C THR A 9 35.19 -18.48 11.04
N GLN A 10 33.95 -18.40 10.57
CA GLN A 10 33.61 -17.94 9.20
C GLN A 10 32.11 -18.10 8.96
N GLN A 11 31.33 -17.05 9.22
CA GLN A 11 30.03 -16.88 8.56
C GLN A 11 30.13 -15.61 7.71
N SER A 12 30.51 -15.86 6.45
CA SER A 12 30.20 -15.12 5.24
C SER A 12 30.24 -13.60 5.31
N GLU A 13 31.33 -13.02 4.78
CA GLU A 13 31.30 -11.73 4.10
C GLU A 13 30.36 -11.81 2.87
N ALA A 14 29.05 -11.91 3.10
CA ALA A 14 28.08 -11.59 2.07
C ALA A 14 28.00 -10.06 2.04
N GLY A 15 28.53 -9.46 0.96
CA GLY A 15 28.56 -8.01 0.80
C GLY A 15 27.20 -7.38 1.13
N SER A 16 27.23 -6.30 1.91
CA SER A 16 26.03 -5.64 2.43
C SER A 16 24.97 -5.45 1.34
N PRO A 17 23.69 -5.75 1.61
CA PRO A 17 22.63 -5.64 0.63
C PRO A 17 22.63 -4.25 -0.04
N ARG A 18 22.69 -4.24 -1.38
CA ARG A 18 22.61 -3.01 -2.16
C ARG A 18 21.16 -2.56 -2.27
N TYR A 19 20.78 -1.62 -1.41
CA TYR A 19 19.47 -1.00 -1.49
C TYR A 19 19.44 0.10 -2.57
N ARG A 20 18.37 0.13 -3.36
CA ARG A 20 18.09 1.25 -4.25
C ARG A 20 17.70 2.46 -3.41
N GLN A 21 18.32 3.61 -3.64
CA GLN A 21 17.86 4.87 -3.05
C GLN A 21 16.43 5.14 -3.50
N VAL A 22 15.53 5.25 -2.54
CA VAL A 22 14.11 5.53 -2.74
C VAL A 22 13.68 6.60 -1.75
N SER A 23 12.83 7.52 -2.19
CA SER A 23 12.23 8.51 -1.29
C SER A 23 11.20 7.81 -0.41
N ILE A 24 11.62 7.32 0.74
CA ILE A 24 10.74 6.81 1.79
C ILE A 24 10.43 7.98 2.72
N GLY A 25 9.13 8.19 2.99
CA GLY A 25 8.70 9.21 3.95
C GLY A 25 9.18 8.86 5.37
N HIS A 26 9.36 9.87 6.21
CA HIS A 26 9.70 9.71 7.63
C HIS A 26 8.50 10.15 8.49
N PRO A 27 7.39 9.38 8.51
CA PRO A 27 6.23 9.75 9.31
C PRO A 27 6.56 9.64 10.80
N PRO A 28 5.97 10.48 11.65
CA PRO A 28 6.13 10.37 13.09
C PRO A 28 5.51 9.05 13.58
N ILE A 29 6.31 8.24 14.26
CA ILE A 29 5.90 6.94 14.81
C ILE A 29 6.29 6.82 16.27
N GLU A 30 5.50 6.08 17.03
CA GLU A 30 5.87 5.52 18.32
C GLU A 30 6.27 4.07 18.13
N VAL A 31 7.42 3.69 18.68
CA VAL A 31 7.91 2.31 18.70
C VAL A 31 8.02 1.85 20.13
N ARG A 32 7.47 0.68 20.44
CA ARG A 32 7.49 0.07 21.76
C ARG A 32 7.89 -1.39 21.64
N GLU A 33 8.78 -1.86 22.49
CA GLU A 33 9.17 -3.27 22.56
C GLU A 33 8.65 -3.88 23.86
N GLU A 34 7.89 -4.96 23.75
CA GLU A 34 7.37 -5.69 24.90
C GLU A 34 7.57 -7.20 24.67
N HIS A 35 8.27 -7.86 25.59
CA HIS A 35 8.55 -9.31 25.52
C HIS A 35 9.20 -9.76 24.19
N GLY A 36 10.06 -8.92 23.60
CA GLY A 36 10.69 -9.19 22.31
C GLY A 36 9.78 -8.96 21.09
N ILE A 37 8.58 -8.38 21.27
CA ILE A 37 7.67 -8.00 20.19
C ILE A 37 7.75 -6.50 19.98
N LEU A 38 7.98 -6.09 18.73
CA LEU A 38 8.06 -4.68 18.33
C LEU A 38 6.70 -4.19 17.84
N HIS A 39 6.14 -3.22 18.57
CA HIS A 39 4.90 -2.53 18.24
C HIS A 39 5.21 -1.17 17.62
N MET A 40 4.58 -0.86 16.48
CA MET A 40 4.73 0.43 15.80
C MET A 40 3.36 1.08 15.64
N ARG A 41 3.27 2.36 15.99
CA ARG A 41 2.04 3.15 15.85
C ARG A 41 2.33 4.47 15.14
N ALA A 42 1.59 4.77 14.09
CA ALA A 42 1.62 6.09 13.47
C ALA A 42 1.07 7.14 14.46
N LEU A 43 1.76 8.26 14.60
CA LEU A 43 1.32 9.39 15.44
C LEU A 43 0.42 10.36 14.68
N GLU A 44 0.44 10.32 13.35
CA GLU A 44 -0.46 11.11 12.52
C GLU A 44 -1.90 10.56 12.64
N PRO A 45 -2.88 11.39 13.05
CA PRO A 45 -4.25 10.95 13.16
C PRO A 45 -4.85 10.68 11.78
N LEU A 46 -5.66 9.63 11.69
CA LEU A 46 -6.45 9.38 10.48
C LEU A 46 -7.52 10.47 10.33
N ALA A 47 -7.74 10.90 9.09
CA ALA A 47 -8.87 11.76 8.76
C ALA A 47 -10.21 11.03 9.01
N PRO A 48 -11.31 11.77 9.21
CA PRO A 48 -12.63 11.17 9.33
C PRO A 48 -12.95 10.23 8.16
N LEU A 49 -13.62 9.13 8.47
CA LEU A 49 -14.15 8.22 7.48
C LEU A 49 -15.27 8.91 6.69
N PRO A 50 -15.41 8.65 5.39
CA PRO A 50 -16.57 9.12 4.64
C PRO A 50 -17.84 8.44 5.14
N ASP A 51 -18.98 9.14 5.08
CA ASP A 51 -20.28 8.59 5.48
C ASP A 51 -20.73 7.43 4.58
N ARG A 52 -20.34 7.47 3.29
CA ARG A 52 -20.64 6.42 2.32
C ARG A 52 -19.37 5.96 1.63
N LEU A 53 -19.25 4.66 1.41
CA LEU A 53 -18.10 4.07 0.71
C LEU A 53 -17.81 4.73 -0.64
N LEU A 54 -18.87 5.06 -1.39
CA LEU A 54 -18.76 5.64 -2.74
C LEU A 54 -18.42 7.14 -2.75
N ASP A 55 -18.42 7.83 -1.61
CA ASP A 55 -18.09 9.27 -1.58
C ASP A 55 -16.65 9.52 -2.03
N ARG A 56 -15.73 8.56 -1.80
CA ARG A 56 -14.36 8.64 -2.32
C ARG A 56 -14.30 8.52 -3.85
N LEU A 57 -15.15 7.69 -4.46
CA LEU A 57 -15.26 7.62 -5.91
C LEU A 57 -15.77 8.95 -6.49
N VAL A 58 -16.80 9.54 -5.87
CA VAL A 58 -17.34 10.85 -6.28
C VAL A 58 -16.30 11.95 -6.15
N HIS A 59 -15.59 12.01 -5.02
CA HIS A 59 -14.53 12.99 -4.78
C HIS A 59 -13.42 12.90 -5.83
N TRP A 60 -12.90 11.70 -6.11
CA TRP A 60 -11.80 11.58 -7.08
C TRP A 60 -12.25 11.74 -8.53
N ALA A 61 -13.50 11.41 -8.87
CA ALA A 61 -14.07 11.74 -10.16
C ALA A 61 -14.15 13.25 -10.42
N SER A 62 -14.27 14.09 -9.37
CA SER A 62 -14.22 15.55 -9.53
C SER A 62 -12.79 16.10 -9.53
N VAL A 63 -11.93 15.62 -8.63
CA VAL A 63 -10.56 16.15 -8.48
C VAL A 63 -9.62 15.66 -9.59
N ARG A 64 -9.75 14.41 -10.04
CA ARG A 64 -8.89 13.78 -11.05
C ARG A 64 -9.68 12.84 -11.97
N ALA A 65 -10.69 13.38 -12.64
CA ALA A 65 -11.62 12.64 -13.51
C ALA A 65 -10.94 11.62 -14.44
N GLN A 66 -9.88 12.03 -15.15
CA GLN A 66 -9.20 11.24 -16.18
C GLN A 66 -8.14 10.27 -15.64
N GLN A 67 -7.85 10.30 -14.34
CA GLN A 67 -6.88 9.38 -13.74
C GLN A 67 -7.44 7.96 -13.77
N THR A 68 -6.60 6.99 -14.16
CA THR A 68 -6.96 5.57 -14.11
C THR A 68 -7.28 5.16 -12.66
N PHE A 69 -8.50 4.68 -12.45
CA PHE A 69 -8.96 4.15 -11.17
C PHE A 69 -8.71 2.65 -11.08
N ILE A 70 -9.15 1.90 -12.09
CA ILE A 70 -8.96 0.44 -12.18
C ILE A 70 -8.41 0.11 -13.56
N ALA A 71 -7.50 -0.88 -13.61
CA ALA A 71 -7.04 -1.47 -14.86
C ALA A 71 -7.12 -3.00 -14.77
N ALA A 72 -7.64 -3.62 -15.81
CA ALA A 72 -7.73 -5.07 -15.95
C ALA A 72 -7.13 -5.51 -17.29
N ARG A 73 -6.62 -6.74 -17.36
CA ARG A 73 -6.18 -7.31 -18.64
C ARG A 73 -7.39 -7.54 -19.54
N ASP A 74 -7.26 -7.19 -20.81
CA ASP A 74 -8.24 -7.55 -21.83
C ASP A 74 -7.97 -8.94 -22.42
N SER A 75 -8.90 -9.45 -23.22
CA SER A 75 -8.79 -10.78 -23.85
C SER A 75 -7.67 -10.90 -24.88
N ARG A 76 -7.06 -9.79 -25.29
CA ARG A 76 -5.94 -9.72 -26.23
C ARG A 76 -4.60 -9.51 -25.50
N GLY A 77 -4.60 -9.55 -24.16
CA GLY A 77 -3.43 -9.34 -23.33
C GLY A 77 -3.07 -7.86 -23.11
N GLY A 78 -3.85 -6.92 -23.63
CA GLY A 78 -3.72 -5.49 -23.36
C GLY A 78 -4.25 -5.10 -21.97
N TRP A 79 -4.22 -3.81 -21.67
CA TRP A 79 -4.79 -3.25 -20.44
C TRP A 79 -6.02 -2.41 -20.78
N ARG A 80 -7.19 -2.83 -20.30
CA ARG A 80 -8.37 -1.98 -20.23
C ARG A 80 -8.27 -1.12 -18.98
N LYS A 81 -8.14 0.19 -19.16
CA LYS A 81 -8.14 1.18 -18.07
C LYS A 81 -9.52 1.83 -17.98
N VAL A 82 -9.97 2.07 -16.76
CA VAL A 82 -11.20 2.80 -16.49
C VAL A 82 -10.83 4.00 -15.62
N SER A 83 -11.24 5.20 -16.05
CA SER A 83 -10.99 6.42 -15.29
C SER A 83 -11.97 6.55 -14.11
N TYR A 84 -11.71 7.46 -13.17
CA TYR A 84 -12.67 7.75 -12.10
C TYR A 84 -14.02 8.26 -12.64
N ALA A 85 -14.01 9.08 -13.70
CA ALA A 85 -15.23 9.61 -14.32
C ALA A 85 -16.05 8.51 -15.00
N ASP A 86 -15.39 7.61 -15.75
CA ASP A 86 -16.06 6.50 -16.43
C ASP A 86 -16.69 5.55 -15.39
N MET A 87 -15.93 5.19 -14.34
CA MET A 87 -16.43 4.32 -13.28
C MET A 87 -17.65 4.93 -12.57
N LEU A 88 -17.63 6.23 -12.26
CA LEU A 88 -18.78 6.88 -11.63
C LEU A 88 -20.03 6.84 -12.52
N THR A 89 -19.86 6.96 -13.84
CA THR A 89 -20.95 6.84 -14.81
C THR A 89 -21.54 5.43 -14.80
N ASP A 90 -20.70 4.40 -14.89
CA ASP A 90 -21.11 3.00 -14.87
C ASP A 90 -21.84 2.63 -13.56
N VAL A 91 -21.29 3.05 -12.41
CA VAL A 91 -21.90 2.81 -11.10
C VAL A 91 -23.28 3.44 -10.99
N ARG A 92 -23.45 4.67 -11.52
CA ARG A 92 -24.77 5.33 -11.52
C ARG A 92 -25.76 4.60 -12.40
N ALA A 93 -25.36 4.12 -13.58
CA ALA A 93 -26.24 3.34 -14.45
C ALA A 93 -26.72 2.06 -13.76
N ILE A 94 -25.81 1.33 -13.10
CA ILE A 94 -26.17 0.12 -12.33
C ILE A 94 -27.12 0.48 -11.19
N ALA A 95 -26.81 1.51 -10.40
CA ALA A 95 -27.65 1.92 -9.27
C ALA A 95 -29.07 2.31 -9.70
N GLN A 96 -29.22 3.01 -10.83
CA GLN A 96 -30.53 3.38 -11.36
C GLN A 96 -31.34 2.17 -11.83
N SER A 97 -30.71 1.10 -12.31
CA SER A 97 -31.41 -0.13 -12.70
C SER A 97 -31.93 -0.98 -11.53
N LEU A 98 -31.54 -0.64 -10.30
CA LEU A 98 -31.92 -1.35 -9.08
C LEU A 98 -33.09 -0.67 -8.33
N LEU A 99 -33.59 0.46 -8.83
CA LEU A 99 -34.73 1.21 -8.31
C LEU A 99 -35.94 1.03 -9.23
#